data_AF-A0A7C0VUJ6-F1
#
_entry.id   AF-A0A7C0VUJ6-F1
#
_cell.length_a   1.000
_cell.length_b   1.000
_cell.length_c   1.000
_cell.angle_alpha   90.00
_cell.angle_beta   90.00
_cell.angle_gamma   90.00
#
_symmetry.space_group_name_H-M   'P 1'
#
loop_
_entity.id
_entity.type
_entity.pdbx_description
1 polymer ?
#
loop_
_entity_poly.entity_id
_entity_poly.type
_entity_poly.pdbx_seq_one_letter_code
_entity_poly.pdbx_strand_id
1 'polypeptide(L)'
;MSADARLKVVLCWHMHQPQYRDLVRGTYQLPWTYLHAIKDYVDMAAHLEAVPGARAVINFAPILLEQIEDYAEQVGAFLSEGVEIRDPLLAALAGPELPADTDARRELVNACLRANRTRLIDRFPAYRQLARFAECMGDAAEGVEYLSDRYLADLLVWYHLAWMGETVRRRDTRIKRLQNKGPGFTVADRRLLVSVIGEQLAGIIGRYRSLADRGRVELSVSPYAHPIIPLLLDI
;
A
#
# COMPACT_ATOMS: atom_id res chain seq x y z
N MET A 1 -29.06 34.28 21.48
CA MET A 1 -28.82 33.16 20.54
C MET A 1 -28.47 31.95 21.38
N SER A 2 -29.25 30.87 21.28
CA SER A 2 -29.07 29.70 22.15
C SER A 2 -27.68 29.09 21.94
N ALA A 3 -26.95 28.85 23.03
CA ALA A 3 -25.65 28.20 23.06
C ALA A 3 -25.68 26.72 22.61
N ASP A 4 -26.83 26.23 22.13
CA ASP A 4 -27.12 24.83 21.87
C ASP A 4 -27.23 24.47 20.37
N ALA A 5 -27.07 25.44 19.48
CA ALA A 5 -27.04 25.18 18.03
C ALA A 5 -25.66 24.66 17.60
N ARG A 6 -25.45 23.35 17.72
CA ARG A 6 -24.23 22.69 17.22
C ARG A 6 -24.21 22.69 15.68
N LEU A 7 -23.06 23.04 15.11
CA LEU A 7 -22.80 22.91 13.67
C LEU A 7 -22.86 21.43 13.27
N LYS A 8 -23.66 21.10 12.25
CA LYS A 8 -23.68 19.76 11.65
C LYS A 8 -22.51 19.65 10.68
N VAL A 9 -21.57 18.76 10.99
CA VAL A 9 -20.39 18.49 10.16
C VAL A 9 -20.46 17.07 9.63
N VAL A 10 -20.25 16.89 8.33
CA VAL A 10 -20.13 15.58 7.69
C VAL A 10 -18.74 15.46 7.09
N LEU A 11 -17.99 14.45 7.52
CA LEU A 11 -16.75 14.05 6.88
C LEU A 11 -17.07 12.99 5.82
N CYS A 12 -16.78 13.30 4.56
CA CYS A 12 -16.93 12.37 3.45
C CYS A 12 -15.56 12.01 2.89
N TRP A 13 -15.21 10.73 2.95
CA TRP A 13 -13.97 10.21 2.40
C TRP A 13 -14.27 9.43 1.12
N HIS A 14 -13.80 9.98 0.00
CA HIS A 14 -13.91 9.35 -1.31
C HIS A 14 -12.66 8.53 -1.59
N MET A 15 -12.81 7.20 -1.59
CA MET A 15 -11.74 6.25 -1.83
C MET A 15 -11.82 5.74 -3.26
N HIS A 16 -10.79 6.07 -4.04
CA HIS A 16 -10.70 5.69 -5.44
C HIS A 16 -9.25 5.40 -5.81
N GLN A 17 -9.08 4.39 -6.66
CA GLN A 17 -7.91 4.16 -7.48
C GLN A 17 -8.39 3.77 -8.88
N PRO A 18 -7.69 4.20 -9.95
CA PRO A 18 -7.91 3.69 -11.30
C PRO A 18 -7.74 2.17 -11.39
N GLN A 19 -8.16 1.60 -12.53
CA GLN A 19 -7.83 0.23 -12.88
C GLN A 19 -6.33 0.13 -13.19
N TYR A 20 -5.54 -0.40 -12.27
CA TYR A 20 -4.11 -0.65 -12.48
C TYR A 20 -3.82 -2.08 -12.96
N ARG A 21 -4.73 -3.02 -12.72
CA ARG A 21 -4.64 -4.39 -13.25
C ARG A 21 -4.97 -4.40 -14.74
N ASP A 22 -4.00 -4.78 -15.57
CA ASP A 22 -4.21 -5.09 -16.98
C ASP A 22 -5.17 -6.30 -17.08
N LEU A 23 -6.35 -6.11 -17.69
CA LEU A 23 -7.36 -7.17 -17.76
C LEU A 23 -7.01 -8.29 -18.75
N VAL A 24 -6.03 -8.07 -19.64
CA VAL A 24 -5.55 -9.07 -20.61
C VAL A 24 -4.42 -9.88 -20.00
N ARG A 25 -3.44 -9.21 -19.38
CA ARG A 25 -2.23 -9.86 -18.82
C ARG A 25 -2.39 -10.28 -17.37
N GLY A 26 -3.33 -9.69 -16.64
CA GLY A 26 -3.52 -9.88 -15.20
C GLY A 26 -2.47 -9.19 -14.32
N THR A 27 -1.47 -8.54 -14.90
CA THR A 27 -0.39 -7.85 -14.18
C THR A 27 -0.78 -6.44 -13.77
N TYR A 28 -0.21 -5.95 -12.67
CA TYR A 28 -0.42 -4.57 -12.22
C TYR A 28 0.62 -3.63 -12.81
N GLN A 29 0.16 -2.52 -13.37
CA GLN A 29 1.03 -1.49 -13.93
C GLN A 29 1.62 -0.57 -12.85
N LEU A 30 0.86 -0.33 -11.77
CA LEU A 30 1.27 0.51 -10.66
C LEU A 30 0.78 -0.08 -9.31
N PRO A 31 1.58 0.05 -8.24
CA PRO A 31 1.34 -0.59 -6.95
C PRO A 31 0.35 0.19 -6.06
N TRP A 32 -0.28 1.25 -6.57
CA TRP A 32 -0.96 2.25 -5.74
C TRP A 32 -2.14 1.69 -4.97
N THR A 33 -2.89 0.74 -5.54
CA THR A 33 -4.02 0.10 -4.84
C THR A 33 -3.59 -0.50 -3.51
N TYR A 34 -2.61 -1.41 -3.51
CA TYR A 34 -2.22 -2.07 -2.25
C TYR A 34 -1.45 -1.13 -1.33
N LEU A 35 -0.65 -0.20 -1.87
CA LEU A 35 0.11 0.76 -1.06
C LEU A 35 -0.80 1.72 -0.30
N HIS A 36 -1.83 2.26 -0.95
CA HIS A 36 -2.85 3.07 -0.27
C HIS A 36 -3.73 2.23 0.65
N ALA A 37 -3.97 0.96 0.32
CA ALA A 37 -4.70 0.03 1.18
C ALA A 37 -3.98 -0.20 2.52
N ILE A 38 -2.70 -0.60 2.51
CA ILE A 38 -1.92 -0.85 3.74
C ILE A 38 -1.57 0.42 4.53
N LYS A 39 -1.86 1.59 3.95
CA LYS A 39 -1.61 2.90 4.55
C LYS A 39 -2.91 3.58 4.95
N ASP A 40 -3.53 4.27 3.98
CA ASP A 40 -4.59 5.23 4.20
C ASP A 40 -5.88 4.53 4.59
N TYR A 41 -6.32 3.52 3.83
CA TYR A 41 -7.60 2.86 4.08
C TYR A 41 -7.60 2.11 5.42
N VAL A 42 -6.46 1.50 5.78
CA VAL A 42 -6.25 0.86 7.09
C VAL A 42 -6.26 1.85 8.25
N ASP A 43 -5.52 2.96 8.14
CA ASP A 43 -5.45 3.97 9.21
C ASP A 43 -6.78 4.72 9.37
N MET A 44 -7.48 5.00 8.28
CA MET A 44 -8.80 5.65 8.29
C MET A 44 -9.83 4.80 9.05
N ALA A 45 -9.87 3.49 8.79
CA ALA A 45 -10.69 2.56 9.56
C ALA A 45 -10.26 2.54 11.04
N ALA A 46 -8.95 2.47 11.30
CA ALA A 46 -8.42 2.42 12.66
C ALA A 46 -8.79 3.65 13.50
N HIS A 47 -8.82 4.84 12.90
CA HIS A 47 -9.27 6.06 13.58
C HIS A 47 -10.75 6.02 13.96
N LEU A 48 -11.61 5.51 13.07
CA LEU A 48 -13.04 5.36 13.33
C LEU A 48 -13.33 4.30 14.41
N GLU A 49 -12.54 3.23 14.43
CA GLU A 49 -12.59 2.18 15.46
C GLU A 49 -12.12 2.70 16.83
N ALA A 50 -11.06 3.51 16.85
CA ALA A 50 -10.44 3.99 18.08
C ALA A 50 -11.25 5.09 18.81
N VAL A 51 -12.15 5.77 18.11
CA VAL A 51 -12.94 6.89 18.67
C VAL A 51 -14.42 6.53 18.64
N PRO A 52 -15.01 5.92 19.68
CA PRO A 52 -16.39 5.39 19.70
C PRO A 52 -17.53 6.38 19.44
N GLY A 53 -17.25 7.68 19.27
CA GLY A 53 -18.22 8.71 18.85
C GLY A 53 -18.09 9.17 17.39
N ALA A 54 -16.94 8.93 16.74
CA ALA A 54 -16.66 9.36 15.36
C ALA A 54 -17.61 8.74 14.31
N ARG A 55 -18.06 9.57 13.37
CA ARG A 55 -18.88 9.14 12.23
C ARG A 55 -18.35 9.74 10.94
N ALA A 56 -18.43 9.01 9.84
CA ALA A 56 -18.03 9.48 8.52
C ALA A 56 -18.86 8.79 7.43
N VAL A 57 -18.96 9.44 6.27
CA VAL A 57 -19.41 8.81 5.04
C VAL A 57 -18.16 8.28 4.31
N ILE A 58 -18.17 7.01 3.95
CA ILE A 58 -17.11 6.39 3.16
C ILE A 58 -17.68 6.03 1.80
N ASN A 59 -17.12 6.62 0.76
CA ASN A 59 -17.45 6.31 -0.61
C ASN A 59 -16.37 5.43 -1.23
N PHE A 60 -16.77 4.31 -1.82
CA PHE A 60 -15.87 3.45 -2.60
C PHE A 60 -16.21 3.48 -4.08
N ALA A 61 -15.19 3.63 -4.93
CA ALA A 61 -15.30 3.20 -6.32
C ALA A 61 -15.31 1.66 -6.37
N PRO A 62 -16.26 0.99 -7.06
CA PRO A 62 -16.31 -0.48 -7.12
C PRO A 62 -15.01 -1.11 -7.61
N ILE A 63 -14.37 -0.52 -8.63
CA ILE A 63 -13.09 -0.98 -9.17
C ILE A 63 -11.95 -1.00 -8.15
N LEU A 64 -12.02 -0.16 -7.11
CA LEU A 64 -11.04 -0.18 -6.02
C LEU A 64 -11.23 -1.43 -5.15
N LEU A 65 -12.48 -1.77 -4.81
CA LEU A 65 -12.79 -2.93 -3.97
C LEU A 65 -12.35 -4.23 -4.64
N GLU A 66 -12.66 -4.38 -5.94
CA GLU A 66 -12.26 -5.56 -6.72
C GLU A 66 -10.74 -5.74 -6.76
N GLN A 67 -9.98 -4.65 -6.92
CA GLN A 67 -8.52 -4.73 -6.91
C GLN A 67 -7.97 -5.04 -5.50
N ILE A 68 -8.55 -4.48 -4.43
CA ILE A 68 -8.14 -4.83 -3.06
C ILE A 68 -8.37 -6.32 -2.77
N GLU A 69 -9.52 -6.85 -3.18
CA GLU A 69 -9.85 -8.28 -3.03
C GLU A 69 -8.90 -9.16 -3.83
N ASP A 70 -8.64 -8.81 -5.09
CA ASP A 70 -7.68 -9.50 -5.95
C ASP A 70 -6.25 -9.48 -5.38
N TYR A 71 -5.81 -8.39 -4.75
CA TYR A 71 -4.54 -8.33 -4.03
C TYR A 71 -4.53 -9.25 -2.80
N ALA A 72 -5.61 -9.25 -2.02
CA ALA A 72 -5.72 -10.09 -0.82
C ALA A 72 -5.67 -11.58 -1.19
N GLU A 73 -6.40 -11.99 -2.23
CA GLU A 73 -6.40 -13.37 -2.75
C GLU A 73 -5.02 -13.80 -3.24
N GLN A 74 -4.34 -12.96 -4.03
CA GLN A 74 -3.00 -13.27 -4.54
C GLN A 74 -1.98 -13.42 -3.42
N VAL A 75 -1.98 -12.52 -2.44
CA VAL A 75 -1.06 -12.62 -1.30
C VAL A 75 -1.39 -13.87 -0.48
N GLY A 76 -2.67 -14.21 -0.32
CA GLY A 76 -3.11 -15.46 0.28
C GLY A 76 -2.53 -16.68 -0.44
N ALA A 77 -2.74 -16.77 -1.76
CA ALA A 77 -2.25 -17.87 -2.60
C ALA A 77 -0.72 -17.97 -2.61
N PHE A 78 0.00 -16.84 -2.60
CA PHE A 78 1.46 -16.83 -2.44
C PHE A 78 1.89 -17.42 -1.09
N LEU A 79 1.19 -17.06 -0.01
CA LEU A 79 1.54 -17.51 1.33
C LEU A 79 1.17 -18.98 1.58
N SER A 80 0.08 -19.49 1.00
CA SER A 80 -0.39 -20.88 1.15
C SER A 80 0.27 -21.84 0.16
N GLU A 81 0.35 -21.46 -1.11
CA GLU A 81 0.64 -22.35 -2.24
C GLU A 81 1.89 -21.94 -3.01
N GLY A 82 2.45 -20.75 -2.75
CA GLY A 82 3.62 -20.24 -3.46
C GLY A 82 3.29 -19.71 -4.86
N VAL A 83 2.01 -19.43 -5.15
CA VAL A 83 1.59 -18.80 -6.40
C VAL A 83 2.23 -17.42 -6.53
N GLU A 84 2.76 -17.11 -7.71
CA GLU A 84 3.42 -15.82 -7.97
C GLU A 84 2.42 -14.65 -7.90
N ILE A 85 2.86 -13.54 -7.30
CA ILE A 85 2.09 -12.29 -7.21
C ILE A 85 2.23 -11.52 -8.52
N ARG A 86 1.12 -10.98 -9.05
CA ARG A 86 1.10 -10.32 -10.38
C ARG A 86 1.45 -8.82 -10.36
N ASP A 87 1.64 -8.23 -9.19
CA ASP A 87 2.23 -6.89 -9.04
C ASP A 87 3.76 -7.02 -8.94
N PRO A 88 4.53 -6.44 -9.88
CA PRO A 88 5.99 -6.62 -9.93
C PRO A 88 6.72 -6.17 -8.66
N LEU A 89 6.25 -5.10 -8.00
CA LEU A 89 6.91 -4.56 -6.82
C LEU A 89 6.68 -5.45 -5.59
N LEU A 90 5.45 -5.92 -5.41
CA LEU A 90 5.09 -6.85 -4.34
C LEU A 90 5.66 -8.25 -4.60
N ALA A 91 5.74 -8.69 -5.86
CA ALA A 91 6.42 -9.92 -6.27
C ALA A 91 7.91 -9.89 -5.93
N ALA A 92 8.61 -8.78 -6.20
CA ALA A 92 10.01 -8.62 -5.85
C ALA A 92 10.26 -8.62 -4.33
N LEU A 93 9.32 -8.11 -3.53
CA LEU A 93 9.36 -8.25 -2.07
C LEU A 93 9.16 -9.71 -1.66
N ALA A 94 8.20 -10.40 -2.26
CA ALA A 94 7.76 -11.75 -1.88
C ALA A 94 8.75 -12.85 -2.31
N GLY A 95 9.35 -12.71 -3.49
CA GLY A 95 10.20 -13.71 -4.12
C GLY A 95 11.45 -14.07 -3.30
N PRO A 96 11.96 -15.30 -3.43
CA PRO A 96 13.24 -15.69 -2.82
C PRO A 96 14.40 -14.95 -3.45
N GLU A 97 14.32 -14.71 -4.75
CA GLU A 97 15.35 -14.07 -5.57
C GLU A 97 14.94 -12.66 -5.96
N LEU A 98 15.93 -11.81 -6.18
CA LEU A 98 15.75 -10.48 -6.73
C LEU A 98 16.08 -10.51 -8.22
N PRO A 99 15.60 -9.52 -9.00
CA PRO A 99 15.90 -9.50 -10.42
C PRO A 99 17.40 -9.53 -10.68
N ALA A 100 17.84 -10.45 -11.54
CA ALA A 100 19.23 -10.55 -11.99
C ALA A 100 19.53 -9.56 -13.13
N ASP A 101 18.51 -9.25 -13.93
CA ASP A 101 18.62 -8.32 -15.06
C ASP A 101 18.81 -6.87 -14.61
N THR A 102 19.77 -6.16 -15.22
CA THR A 102 20.15 -4.79 -14.84
C THR A 102 18.99 -3.80 -15.03
N ASP A 103 18.18 -3.95 -16.08
CA ASP A 103 17.06 -3.05 -16.33
C ASP A 103 15.92 -3.30 -15.34
N ALA A 104 15.60 -4.56 -15.04
CA ALA A 104 14.64 -4.90 -13.98
C ALA A 104 15.08 -4.40 -12.61
N ARG A 105 16.38 -4.45 -12.29
CA ARG A 105 16.93 -3.87 -11.04
C ARG A 105 16.80 -2.35 -11.02
N ARG A 106 17.05 -1.68 -12.13
CA ARG A 106 16.89 -0.22 -12.28
C ARG A 106 15.44 0.18 -12.07
N GLU A 107 14.51 -0.51 -12.72
CA GLU A 107 13.07 -0.29 -12.57
C GLU A 107 12.62 -0.46 -11.12
N LEU A 108 13.12 -1.50 -10.44
CA LEU A 108 12.82 -1.77 -9.03
C LEU A 108 13.31 -0.65 -8.11
N VAL A 109 14.55 -0.18 -8.31
CA VAL A 109 15.11 0.96 -7.55
C VAL A 109 14.29 2.20 -7.81
N ASN A 110 14.00 2.51 -9.07
CA ASN A 110 13.21 3.67 -9.47
C ASN A 110 11.78 3.61 -8.90
N ALA A 111 11.15 2.43 -8.86
CA ALA A 111 9.86 2.23 -8.21
C ALA A 111 9.93 2.52 -6.71
N CYS A 112 10.99 2.07 -6.03
CA CYS A 112 11.19 2.37 -4.62
C CYS A 112 11.42 3.87 -4.38
N LEU A 113 12.12 4.57 -5.27
CA LEU A 113 12.34 6.02 -5.13
C LEU A 113 11.08 6.88 -5.44
N ARG A 114 10.05 6.31 -6.09
CA ARG A 114 8.75 6.96 -6.31
C ARG A 114 7.91 6.99 -5.03
N ALA A 115 8.39 7.72 -4.04
CA ALA A 115 7.70 7.97 -2.78
C ALA A 115 7.88 9.43 -2.35
N ASN A 116 6.95 9.97 -1.56
CA ASN A 116 7.07 11.35 -1.07
C ASN A 116 8.37 11.52 -0.25
N ARG A 117 9.26 12.38 -0.74
CA ARG A 117 10.60 12.57 -0.16
C ARG A 117 10.54 12.93 1.33
N THR A 118 9.74 13.93 1.71
CA THR A 118 9.68 14.41 3.09
C THR A 118 8.94 13.45 4.03
N ARG A 119 7.79 12.91 3.59
CA ARG A 119 6.86 12.19 4.47
C ARG A 119 7.15 10.68 4.57
N LEU A 120 7.77 10.10 3.55
CA LEU A 120 8.05 8.67 3.48
C LEU A 120 9.56 8.39 3.53
N ILE A 121 10.35 9.02 2.67
CA ILE A 121 11.79 8.72 2.56
C ILE A 121 12.60 9.31 3.73
N ASP A 122 12.62 10.63 3.83
CA ASP A 122 13.47 11.37 4.79
C ASP A 122 13.06 11.14 6.25
N ARG A 123 11.81 10.71 6.46
CA ARG A 123 11.24 10.35 7.76
C ARG A 123 12.03 9.22 8.43
N PHE A 124 12.56 8.27 7.67
CA PHE A 124 13.28 7.11 8.21
C PHE A 124 14.77 7.21 7.88
N PRO A 125 15.67 7.35 8.87
CA PRO A 125 17.09 7.52 8.61
C PRO A 125 17.71 6.42 7.73
N ALA A 126 17.33 5.15 7.96
CA ALA A 126 17.80 4.03 7.16
C ALA A 126 17.30 4.11 5.71
N TYR A 127 16.01 4.38 5.50
CA TYR A 127 15.46 4.51 4.16
C TYR A 127 16.04 5.70 3.41
N ARG A 128 16.20 6.85 4.08
CA ARG A 128 16.87 8.03 3.54
C ARG A 128 18.29 7.73 3.08
N GLN A 129 19.05 6.96 3.86
CA GLN A 129 20.42 6.60 3.50
C GLN A 129 20.45 5.71 2.25
N LEU A 130 19.56 4.72 2.18
CA LEU A 130 19.41 3.88 0.98
C LEU A 130 19.03 4.74 -0.23
N ALA A 131 18.00 5.58 -0.11
CA ALA A 131 17.56 6.43 -1.20
C ALA A 131 18.66 7.37 -1.73
N ARG A 132 19.41 8.02 -0.82
CA ARG A 132 20.57 8.86 -1.21
C ARG A 132 21.65 8.07 -1.93
N PHE A 133 21.91 6.84 -1.49
CA PHE A 133 22.89 5.99 -2.14
C PHE A 133 22.45 5.63 -3.57
N ALA A 134 21.19 5.21 -3.76
CA ALA A 134 20.64 4.98 -5.11
C ALA A 134 20.72 6.24 -5.99
N GLU A 135 20.38 7.41 -5.45
CA GLU A 135 20.47 8.69 -6.18
C GLU A 135 21.91 9.02 -6.61
N CYS A 136 22.91 8.73 -5.77
CA CYS A 136 24.33 8.93 -6.10
C CYS A 136 24.83 7.99 -7.20
N MET A 137 24.32 6.75 -7.27
CA MET A 137 24.68 5.82 -8.34
C MET A 137 24.10 6.24 -9.70
N GLY A 138 23.12 7.14 -9.71
CA GLY A 138 22.47 7.65 -10.92
C GLY A 138 21.60 6.60 -11.61
N ASP A 139 20.99 7.00 -12.73
CA ASP A 139 20.12 6.14 -13.54
C ASP A 139 20.90 5.42 -14.65
N ALA A 140 22.23 5.40 -14.59
CA ALA A 140 23.08 4.71 -15.56
C ALA A 140 23.12 3.20 -15.28
N ALA A 141 23.19 2.37 -16.32
CA ALA A 141 23.19 0.90 -16.20
C ALA A 141 24.33 0.42 -15.29
N GLU A 142 25.49 1.03 -15.49
CA GLU A 142 26.72 0.78 -14.74
C GLU A 142 26.55 1.01 -13.24
N GLY A 143 25.73 2.00 -12.81
CA GLY A 143 25.51 2.29 -11.40
C GLY A 143 24.68 1.23 -10.67
N VAL A 144 23.69 0.67 -11.36
CA VAL A 144 22.78 -0.34 -10.80
C VAL A 144 23.46 -1.71 -10.65
N GLU A 145 24.43 -2.02 -11.50
CA GLU A 145 25.22 -3.27 -11.42
C GLU A 145 26.00 -3.40 -10.10
N TYR A 146 26.43 -2.29 -9.50
CA TYR A 146 27.11 -2.29 -8.20
C TYR A 146 26.17 -2.49 -7.00
N LEU A 147 24.85 -2.45 -7.21
CA LEU A 147 23.88 -2.67 -6.13
C LEU A 147 23.78 -4.16 -5.83
N SER A 148 24.17 -4.58 -4.63
CA SER A 148 24.00 -5.98 -4.22
C SER A 148 22.52 -6.36 -4.02
N ASP A 149 22.20 -7.65 -4.09
CA ASP A 149 20.87 -8.16 -3.75
C ASP A 149 20.45 -7.79 -2.31
N ARG A 150 21.41 -7.80 -1.39
CA ARG A 150 21.18 -7.34 -0.01
C ARG A 150 20.70 -5.88 0.03
N TYR A 151 21.31 -5.02 -0.79
CA TYR A 151 20.91 -3.61 -0.88
C TYR A 151 19.48 -3.48 -1.44
N LEU A 152 19.16 -4.19 -2.51
CA LEU A 152 17.82 -4.18 -3.10
C LEU A 152 16.75 -4.71 -2.13
N ALA A 153 17.07 -5.77 -1.38
CA ALA A 153 16.19 -6.29 -0.33
C ALA A 153 15.95 -5.25 0.77
N ASP A 154 17.00 -4.56 1.21
CA ASP A 154 16.88 -3.50 2.21
C ASP A 154 16.04 -2.31 1.71
N LEU A 155 16.25 -1.91 0.46
CA LEU A 155 15.48 -0.83 -0.18
C LEU A 155 13.99 -1.20 -0.29
N LEU A 156 13.69 -2.42 -0.76
CA LEU A 156 12.32 -2.91 -0.87
C LEU A 156 11.61 -2.95 0.47
N VAL A 157 12.25 -3.52 1.50
CA VAL A 157 11.65 -3.61 2.83
C VAL A 157 11.40 -2.21 3.40
N TRP A 158 12.36 -1.29 3.29
CA TRP A 158 12.18 0.07 3.79
C TRP A 158 11.11 0.86 3.02
N TYR A 159 10.99 0.65 1.70
CA TYR A 159 9.90 1.21 0.91
C TYR A 159 8.53 0.81 1.49
N HIS A 160 8.32 -0.49 1.69
CA HIS A 160 7.06 -1.02 2.19
C HIS A 160 6.81 -0.65 3.66
N LEU A 161 7.85 -0.63 4.51
CA LEU A 161 7.75 -0.15 5.89
C LEU A 161 7.40 1.34 5.97
N ALA A 162 7.87 2.15 5.01
CA ALA A 162 7.55 3.57 4.95
C ALA A 162 6.10 3.79 4.53
N TRP A 163 5.58 2.98 3.61
CA TRP A 163 4.18 3.00 3.20
C TRP A 163 3.24 2.43 4.26
N MET A 164 3.69 1.54 5.14
CA MET A 164 2.83 0.94 6.17
C MET A 164 2.15 1.99 7.06
N GLY A 165 0.83 1.85 7.26
CA GLY A 165 0.01 2.75 8.09
C GLY A 165 0.57 2.98 9.49
N GLU A 166 0.41 4.20 10.00
CA GLU A 166 0.94 4.60 11.31
C GLU A 166 0.34 3.76 12.44
N THR A 167 -0.94 3.41 12.34
CA THR A 167 -1.60 2.59 13.36
C THR A 167 -1.01 1.18 13.40
N VAL A 168 -0.71 0.60 12.25
CA VAL A 168 -0.06 -0.72 12.13
C VAL A 168 1.37 -0.64 12.65
N ARG A 169 2.17 0.35 12.21
CA ARG A 169 3.55 0.55 12.66
C ARG A 169 3.67 0.71 14.18
N ARG A 170 2.67 1.33 14.83
CA ARG A 170 2.63 1.54 16.29
C ARG A 170 2.12 0.34 17.08
N ARG A 171 1.39 -0.60 16.48
CA ARG A 171 0.72 -1.69 17.20
C ARG A 171 1.31 -3.06 16.87
N ASP A 172 1.63 -3.30 15.61
CA ASP A 172 2.15 -4.59 15.15
C ASP A 172 3.61 -4.79 15.58
N THR A 173 3.86 -5.81 16.40
CA THR A 173 5.19 -6.13 16.93
C THR A 173 6.15 -6.63 15.87
N ARG A 174 5.65 -7.26 14.79
CA ARG A 174 6.46 -7.75 13.66
C ARG A 174 6.99 -6.57 12.85
N ILE A 175 6.13 -5.59 12.57
CA ILE A 175 6.55 -4.35 11.90
C ILE A 175 7.57 -3.60 12.74
N LYS A 176 7.33 -3.42 14.05
CA LYS A 176 8.32 -2.80 14.95
C LYS A 176 9.67 -3.52 14.93
N ARG A 177 9.65 -4.86 14.95
CA ARG A 177 10.88 -5.68 14.86
C ARG A 177 11.64 -5.40 13.57
N LEU A 178 10.96 -5.35 12.43
CA LEU A 178 11.57 -5.03 11.14
C LEU A 178 12.15 -3.61 11.13
N GLN A 179 11.42 -2.61 11.65
CA GLN A 179 11.92 -1.24 11.74
C GLN A 179 13.16 -1.11 12.62
N ASN A 180 13.19 -1.80 13.76
CA ASN A 180 14.31 -1.78 14.70
C ASN A 180 15.54 -2.54 14.17
N LYS A 181 15.34 -3.52 13.27
CA LYS A 181 16.44 -4.28 12.66
C LYS A 181 17.34 -3.39 11.80
N GLY A 182 16.79 -2.38 11.12
CA GLY A 182 17.58 -1.49 10.28
C GLY A 182 17.88 -2.11 8.91
N PRO A 183 19.12 -2.58 8.64
CA PRO A 183 19.47 -3.26 7.39
C PRO A 183 19.62 -4.80 7.54
N GLY A 184 19.94 -5.48 6.44
CA GLY A 184 20.22 -6.92 6.40
C GLY A 184 18.98 -7.79 6.48
N PHE A 185 17.90 -7.41 5.81
CA PHE A 185 16.68 -8.20 5.77
C PHE A 185 16.88 -9.52 5.02
N THR A 186 16.37 -10.59 5.61
CA THR A 186 16.42 -11.95 5.07
C THR A 186 15.16 -12.26 4.26
N VAL A 187 15.16 -13.36 3.51
CA VAL A 187 13.95 -13.89 2.84
C VAL A 187 12.80 -14.06 3.84
N ALA A 188 13.10 -14.54 5.06
CA ALA A 188 12.11 -14.71 6.12
C ALA A 188 11.52 -13.37 6.61
N ASP A 189 12.34 -12.32 6.69
CA ASP A 189 11.88 -10.98 7.06
C ASP A 189 10.96 -10.38 5.98
N ARG A 190 11.30 -10.59 4.70
CA ARG A 190 10.46 -10.16 3.58
C ARG A 190 9.13 -10.91 3.57
N ARG A 191 9.14 -12.24 3.74
CA ARG A 191 7.92 -13.06 3.82
C ARG A 191 7.04 -12.65 5.00
N LEU A 192 7.63 -12.30 6.15
CA LEU A 192 6.91 -11.73 7.28
C LEU A 192 6.24 -10.39 6.95
N LEU A 193 6.93 -9.52 6.21
CA LEU A 193 6.32 -8.26 5.79
C LEU A 193 5.15 -8.50 4.83
N VAL A 194 5.30 -9.42 3.89
CA VAL A 194 4.22 -9.85 2.99
C VAL A 194 3.04 -10.43 3.77
N SER A 195 3.27 -11.19 4.84
CA SER A 195 2.17 -11.70 5.68
C SER A 195 1.41 -10.56 6.36
N VAL A 196 2.10 -9.54 6.88
CA VAL A 196 1.43 -8.36 7.46
C VAL A 196 0.63 -7.61 6.39
N ILE A 197 1.19 -7.43 5.19
CA ILE A 197 0.50 -6.80 4.05
C ILE A 197 -0.78 -7.57 3.71
N GLY A 198 -0.71 -8.90 3.59
CA GLY A 198 -1.86 -9.76 3.32
C GLY A 198 -2.96 -9.63 4.36
N GLU A 199 -2.60 -9.63 5.65
CA GLU A 199 -3.55 -9.43 6.74
C GLU A 199 -4.24 -8.05 6.70
N GLN A 200 -3.48 -7.00 6.34
CA GLN A 200 -4.07 -5.67 6.17
C GLN A 200 -5.06 -5.64 5.00
N LEU A 201 -4.68 -6.18 3.84
CA LEU A 201 -5.52 -6.20 2.64
C LEU A 201 -6.82 -6.99 2.87
N ALA A 202 -6.71 -8.22 3.39
CA ALA A 202 -7.85 -9.07 3.68
C ALA A 202 -8.80 -8.46 4.73
N GLY A 203 -8.27 -7.65 5.65
CA GLY A 203 -9.04 -7.03 6.72
C GLY A 203 -9.86 -5.81 6.31
N ILE A 204 -9.46 -5.05 5.28
CA ILE A 204 -10.04 -3.72 4.98
C ILE A 204 -11.55 -3.78 4.77
N ILE A 205 -12.03 -4.63 3.86
CA ILE A 205 -13.45 -4.69 3.50
C ILE A 205 -14.29 -5.08 4.72
N GLY A 206 -13.84 -6.09 5.49
CA GLY A 206 -14.51 -6.53 6.72
C GLY A 206 -14.57 -5.44 7.80
N ARG A 207 -13.50 -4.65 7.95
CA ARG A 207 -13.46 -3.54 8.92
C ARG A 207 -14.47 -2.46 8.59
N TYR A 208 -14.55 -2.02 7.33
CA TYR A 208 -15.55 -1.02 6.92
C TYR A 208 -16.99 -1.55 7.01
N ARG A 209 -17.22 -2.82 6.67
CA ARG A 209 -18.51 -3.49 6.90
C ARG A 209 -18.90 -3.44 8.37
N SER A 210 -18.00 -3.85 9.27
CA SER A 210 -18.29 -3.83 10.71
C SER A 210 -18.56 -2.43 11.26
N LEU A 211 -17.87 -1.41 10.75
CA LEU A 211 -18.15 -0.01 11.08
C LEU A 211 -19.54 0.42 10.61
N ALA A 212 -19.95 0.01 9.41
CA ALA A 212 -21.28 0.29 8.87
C ALA A 212 -22.39 -0.40 9.69
N ASP A 213 -22.23 -1.68 10.00
CA ASP A 213 -23.19 -2.46 10.81
C ASP A 213 -23.40 -1.85 12.21
N ARG A 214 -22.39 -1.17 12.75
CA ARG A 214 -22.44 -0.46 14.03
C ARG A 214 -22.94 0.99 13.91
N GLY A 215 -23.40 1.42 12.74
CA GLY A 215 -23.87 2.78 12.49
C GLY A 215 -22.78 3.86 12.64
N ARG A 216 -21.51 3.47 12.49
CA ARG A 216 -20.33 4.36 12.60
C ARG A 216 -19.99 5.00 11.27
N VAL A 217 -20.27 4.28 10.20
CA VAL A 217 -20.00 4.71 8.83
C VAL A 217 -21.27 4.55 8.03
N GLU A 218 -21.54 5.54 7.17
CA GLU A 218 -22.45 5.36 6.04
C GLU A 218 -21.62 5.00 4.80
N LEU A 219 -21.98 3.91 4.14
CA LEU A 219 -21.31 3.47 2.91
C LEU A 219 -22.05 4.02 1.70
N SER A 220 -21.30 4.60 0.77
CA SER A 220 -21.79 4.98 -0.55
C SER A 220 -20.87 4.44 -1.64
N VAL A 221 -21.36 4.39 -2.88
CA VAL A 221 -20.60 3.92 -4.03
C VAL A 221 -20.65 4.94 -5.16
N SER A 222 -19.54 5.06 -5.88
CA SER A 222 -19.46 5.82 -7.13
C SER A 222 -19.66 4.91 -8.34
N PRO A 223 -19.87 5.44 -9.56
CA PRO A 223 -19.99 4.59 -10.74
C PRO A 223 -18.71 3.76 -10.95
N TYR A 224 -18.88 2.56 -11.53
CA TYR A 224 -17.91 1.45 -11.54
C TYR A 224 -16.44 1.88 -11.74
N ALA A 225 -16.15 2.51 -12.88
CA ALA A 225 -14.80 2.92 -13.29
C ALA A 225 -14.49 4.40 -13.02
N HIS A 226 -15.31 5.08 -12.20
CA HIS A 226 -15.19 6.52 -11.93
C HIS A 226 -15.10 7.41 -13.20
N PRO A 227 -15.98 7.22 -14.20
CA PRO A 227 -15.98 8.02 -15.41
C PRO A 227 -16.38 9.48 -15.12
N ILE A 228 -15.96 10.38 -16.00
CA ILE A 228 -16.47 11.76 -16.05
C ILE A 228 -17.86 11.71 -16.71
N ILE A 229 -18.88 11.39 -15.91
CA ILE A 229 -20.26 11.16 -16.38
C ILE A 229 -20.77 12.23 -17.37
N PRO A 230 -20.54 13.54 -17.15
CA PRO A 230 -21.01 14.56 -18.11
C PRO A 230 -20.47 14.39 -19.54
N LEU A 231 -19.29 13.78 -19.73
CA LEU A 231 -18.73 13.52 -21.06
C LEU A 231 -19.32 12.27 -21.73
N LEU A 232 -20.10 11.46 -21.01
CA LEU A 232 -20.73 10.25 -21.53
C LEU A 232 -22.18 10.47 -22.00
N LEU A 233 -22.71 11.69 -21.86
CA LEU A 233 -24.10 11.99 -22.19
C LEU A 233 -24.39 12.01 -23.70
N ASP A 234 -23.36 12.17 -24.53
CA ASP A 234 -23.45 12.28 -25.99
C ASP A 234 -22.83 11.07 -26.73
N ILE A 235 -22.62 9.94 -26.03
CA ILE A 235 -22.20 8.66 -26.62
C ILE A 235 -23.44 7.81 -26.91
#